data_AF-A8F1X9-F1
#
_entry.id   AF-A8F1X9-F1
#
_cell.length_a   1.000
_cell.length_b   1.000
_cell.length_c   1.000
_cell.angle_alpha   90.00
_cell.angle_beta   90.00
_cell.angle_gamma   90.00
#
_symmetry.space_group_name_H-M   'P 1'
#
loop_
_entity.id
_entity.type
_entity.pdbx_description
1 polymer ?
#
loop_
_entity_poly.entity_id
_entity_poly.type
_entity_poly.pdbx_seq_one_letter_code
_entity_poly.pdbx_strand_id
1 'polypeptide(L)'
;MVYSSFASYYAKKSLSLLQLSRDINVTQKTAWFMLHRIKEVTQLESFSIPLKSTVEIDETYIGGKEKHKHQNKKTKGTQGRSTKTKTVVIGMIERNGNAKAQVITKVNSKTIEKSAINNILIGSTILSDEWGAYKVLEKLYNHEYINHDLGKYIRSVSNKYDRKLLGGV
;
A
#
# COMPACT_ATOMS: atom_id res chain seq x y z
N MET A 1 26.76 1.78 -7.44
CA MET A 1 25.41 1.45 -6.92
C MET A 1 24.30 2.42 -7.35
N VAL A 2 24.55 3.36 -8.28
CA VAL A 2 23.58 4.42 -8.63
C VAL A 2 22.55 3.99 -9.71
N TYR A 3 22.84 2.95 -10.50
CA TYR A 3 21.98 2.55 -11.63
C TYR A 3 20.76 1.69 -11.26
N SER A 4 20.83 0.92 -10.17
CA SER A 4 19.70 0.05 -9.73
C SER A 4 18.49 0.88 -9.28
N SER A 5 18.74 2.01 -8.62
CA SER A 5 17.71 2.94 -8.15
C SER A 5 17.02 3.68 -9.31
N PHE A 6 17.72 3.88 -10.43
CA PHE A 6 17.20 4.63 -11.58
C PHE A 6 16.22 3.81 -12.44
N ALA A 7 16.44 2.50 -12.58
CA ALA A 7 15.53 1.62 -13.31
C ALA A 7 14.14 1.52 -12.64
N SER A 8 14.09 1.60 -11.30
CA SER A 8 12.83 1.60 -10.56
C SER A 8 12.04 2.91 -10.69
N TYR A 9 12.68 4.03 -11.04
CA TYR A 9 12.05 5.34 -11.19
C TYR A 9 11.22 5.44 -12.49
N TYR A 10 11.65 4.78 -13.57
CA TYR A 10 10.95 4.81 -14.87
C TYR A 10 9.84 3.75 -15.01
N ALA A 11 9.85 2.72 -14.19
CA ALA A 11 8.92 1.62 -14.29
C ALA A 11 7.59 1.94 -13.58
N LYS A 12 6.68 2.66 -14.26
CA LYS A 12 5.28 2.85 -13.83
C LYS A 12 4.46 1.53 -13.74
N LYS A 13 5.07 0.37 -14.03
CA LYS A 13 4.51 -0.98 -13.99
C LYS A 13 5.60 -1.99 -13.58
N SER A 14 5.20 -3.22 -13.23
CA SER A 14 6.10 -4.34 -12.95
C SER A 14 7.17 -4.50 -14.05
N LEU A 15 8.44 -4.35 -13.67
CA LEU A 15 9.60 -4.48 -14.56
C LEU A 15 9.66 -5.90 -15.15
N SER A 16 9.65 -6.00 -16.48
CA SER A 16 9.94 -7.26 -17.16
C SER A 16 11.40 -7.64 -16.93
N LEU A 17 11.67 -8.89 -16.53
CA LEU A 17 13.03 -9.41 -16.37
C LEU A 17 13.88 -9.27 -17.65
N LEU A 18 13.24 -9.39 -18.81
CA LEU A 18 13.89 -9.21 -20.10
C LEU A 18 14.23 -7.74 -20.37
N GLN A 19 13.38 -6.81 -19.90
CA GLN A 19 13.68 -5.39 -19.98
C GLN A 19 14.83 -5.04 -19.05
N LEU A 20 14.78 -5.50 -17.80
CA LEU A 20 15.84 -5.30 -16.83
C LEU A 20 17.19 -5.82 -17.34
N SER A 21 17.22 -7.01 -17.94
CA SER A 21 18.45 -7.60 -18.47
C SER A 21 19.05 -6.77 -19.61
N ARG A 22 18.21 -6.14 -20.44
CA ARG A 22 18.65 -5.23 -21.50
C ARG A 22 19.16 -3.90 -20.92
N ASP A 23 18.43 -3.34 -19.96
CA ASP A 23 18.75 -2.04 -19.35
C ASP A 23 20.09 -2.07 -18.60
N ILE A 24 20.40 -3.17 -17.90
CA ILE A 24 21.66 -3.33 -17.16
C ILE A 24 22.72 -4.15 -17.93
N ASN A 25 22.42 -4.51 -19.19
CA ASN A 25 23.30 -5.27 -20.10
C ASN A 25 23.88 -6.57 -19.51
N VAL A 26 23.01 -7.43 -18.97
CA VAL A 26 23.37 -8.76 -18.45
C VAL A 26 22.46 -9.84 -19.01
N THR A 27 22.78 -11.12 -18.78
CA THR A 27 21.89 -12.22 -19.15
C THR A 27 20.61 -12.20 -18.30
N GLN A 28 19.50 -12.71 -18.85
CA GLN A 28 18.24 -12.82 -18.09
C GLN A 28 18.41 -13.62 -16.79
N LYS A 29 19.25 -14.67 -16.79
CA LYS A 29 19.54 -15.48 -15.59
C LYS A 29 20.25 -14.65 -14.51
N THR A 30 21.21 -13.82 -14.91
CA THR A 30 21.92 -12.91 -13.99
C THR A 30 20.98 -11.85 -13.44
N ALA A 31 20.15 -11.22 -14.28
CA ALA A 31 19.15 -10.25 -13.85
C ALA A 31 18.14 -10.86 -12.87
N TRP A 32 17.71 -12.10 -13.11
CA TRP A 32 16.83 -12.87 -12.21
C TRP A 32 17.49 -13.11 -10.85
N PHE A 33 18.75 -13.54 -10.84
CA PHE A 33 19.50 -13.75 -9.61
C PHE A 33 19.66 -12.45 -8.80
N MET A 34 20.03 -11.35 -9.45
CA MET A 34 20.15 -10.03 -8.82
C MET A 34 18.83 -9.53 -8.25
N LEU A 35 17.73 -9.68 -9.00
CA LEU A 35 16.40 -9.27 -8.55
C LEU A 35 15.98 -10.04 -7.29
N HIS A 36 16.26 -11.33 -7.21
CA HIS A 36 16.00 -12.11 -5.99
C HIS A 36 16.83 -11.62 -4.81
N ARG A 37 18.12 -11.32 -4.99
CA ARG A 37 18.94 -10.77 -3.90
C ARG A 37 18.43 -9.42 -3.39
N ILE A 38 17.99 -8.55 -4.29
CA ILE A 38 17.37 -7.26 -3.90
C ILE A 38 16.09 -7.51 -3.10
N LYS A 39 15.22 -8.43 -3.55
CA LYS A 39 13.99 -8.80 -2.82
C LYS A 39 14.28 -9.37 -1.42
N GLU A 40 15.32 -10.18 -1.27
CA GLU A 40 15.74 -10.69 0.04
C GLU A 40 16.22 -9.56 0.95
N VAL A 41 17.01 -8.61 0.42
CA VAL A 41 17.49 -7.46 1.20
C VAL A 41 16.32 -6.57 1.66
N THR A 42 15.30 -6.39 0.84
CA THR A 42 14.10 -5.60 1.23
C THR A 42 13.27 -6.24 2.34
N GLN A 43 13.47 -7.53 2.63
CA GLN A 43 12.81 -8.22 3.74
C GLN A 43 13.56 -8.09 5.07
N LEU A 44 14.78 -7.51 5.07
CA LEU A 44 15.56 -7.32 6.28
C LEU A 44 14.97 -6.21 7.16
N GLU A 45 15.00 -6.40 8.48
CA GLU A 45 14.44 -5.46 9.46
C GLU A 45 15.05 -4.06 9.38
N SER A 46 16.31 -3.94 8.93
CA SER A 46 17.00 -2.65 8.73
C SER A 46 16.29 -1.73 7.73
N PHE A 47 15.42 -2.26 6.86
CA PHE A 47 14.60 -1.49 5.93
C PHE A 47 13.16 -1.29 6.43
N SER A 48 12.78 -1.87 7.58
CA SER A 48 11.44 -1.78 8.16
C SER A 48 11.26 -0.52 9.01
N ILE A 49 11.50 0.65 8.42
CA ILE A 49 11.26 1.92 9.08
C ILE A 49 9.74 2.15 9.16
N PRO A 50 9.15 2.51 10.32
CA PRO A 50 7.73 2.85 10.40
C PRO A 50 7.40 4.06 9.53
N LEU A 51 6.23 4.03 8.87
CA LEU A 51 5.67 5.16 8.16
C LEU A 51 5.27 6.25 9.18
N LYS A 52 5.34 7.52 8.79
CA LYS A 52 5.10 8.66 9.69
C LYS A 52 4.29 9.76 8.99
N SER A 53 4.04 10.85 9.71
CA SER A 53 3.35 12.04 9.20
C SER A 53 1.92 11.70 8.74
N THR A 54 1.66 11.70 7.44
CA THR A 54 0.35 11.39 6.86
C THR A 54 0.44 10.09 6.06
N VAL A 55 -0.33 9.10 6.47
CA VAL A 55 -0.36 7.77 5.86
C VAL A 55 -1.75 7.48 5.31
N GLU A 56 -1.85 7.16 4.03
CA GLU A 56 -3.06 6.64 3.40
C GLU A 56 -3.09 5.12 3.56
N ILE A 57 -4.22 4.57 4.02
CA ILE A 57 -4.41 3.14 4.21
C ILE A 57 -5.64 2.67 3.42
N ASP A 58 -5.48 1.58 2.68
CA ASP A 58 -6.55 0.96 1.89
C ASP A 58 -6.37 -0.57 1.82
N GLU A 59 -7.46 -1.29 1.60
CA GLU A 59 -7.47 -2.73 1.41
C GLU A 59 -7.79 -3.14 -0.04
N THR A 60 -6.90 -3.94 -0.62
CA THR A 60 -7.07 -4.50 -1.97
C THR A 60 -7.28 -6.00 -1.92
N TYR A 61 -8.25 -6.48 -2.71
CA TYR A 61 -8.60 -7.90 -2.81
C TYR A 61 -8.05 -8.53 -4.10
N ILE A 62 -6.93 -9.24 -3.99
CA ILE A 62 -6.23 -9.88 -5.10
C ILE A 62 -6.78 -11.29 -5.31
N GLY A 63 -7.26 -11.57 -6.53
CA GLY A 63 -7.76 -12.88 -6.92
C GLY A 63 -8.73 -12.82 -8.09
N GLY A 64 -8.88 -13.95 -8.78
CA GLY A 64 -9.77 -14.08 -9.94
C GLY A 64 -11.22 -13.72 -9.61
N LYS A 65 -11.95 -13.16 -10.58
CA LYS A 65 -13.39 -12.90 -10.41
C LYS A 65 -14.13 -14.24 -10.44
N GLU A 66 -14.96 -14.51 -9.43
CA GLU A 66 -15.77 -15.75 -9.38
C GLU A 66 -16.62 -15.94 -10.64
N LYS A 67 -17.13 -14.86 -11.23
CA LYS A 67 -17.91 -14.91 -12.47
C LYS A 67 -17.15 -15.54 -13.65
N HIS A 68 -15.82 -15.43 -13.68
CA HIS A 68 -14.96 -15.95 -14.75
C HIS A 68 -14.39 -17.33 -14.45
N LYS A 69 -14.69 -17.94 -13.30
CA LYS A 69 -14.28 -19.32 -13.02
C LYS A 69 -15.23 -20.30 -13.72
N HIS A 70 -14.70 -21.43 -14.19
CA HIS A 70 -15.52 -22.55 -14.66
C HIS A 70 -16.50 -23.01 -13.58
N GLN A 71 -17.69 -23.48 -13.97
CA GLN A 71 -18.79 -23.78 -13.03
C GLN A 71 -18.38 -24.71 -11.89
N ASN A 72 -17.57 -25.74 -12.16
CA ASN A 72 -17.05 -26.68 -11.17
C ASN A 72 -16.00 -26.11 -10.21
N LYS A 73 -15.41 -24.94 -10.52
CA LYS A 73 -14.39 -24.24 -9.70
C LYS A 73 -14.96 -23.00 -9.00
N LYS A 74 -16.26 -22.72 -9.13
CA LYS A 74 -16.93 -21.61 -8.44
C LYS A 74 -17.18 -21.98 -6.98
N THR A 75 -16.81 -21.09 -6.07
CA THR A 75 -17.09 -21.30 -4.64
C THR A 75 -18.46 -20.68 -4.31
N LYS A 76 -19.42 -21.50 -3.86
CA LYS A 76 -20.76 -21.04 -3.47
C LYS A 76 -20.68 -20.03 -2.32
N GLY A 77 -21.54 -19.01 -2.35
CA GLY A 77 -21.60 -17.97 -1.32
C GLY A 77 -20.40 -17.01 -1.31
N THR A 78 -19.65 -16.93 -2.41
CA THR A 78 -18.54 -15.99 -2.57
C THR A 78 -18.83 -15.05 -3.73
N GLN A 79 -18.80 -13.75 -3.47
CA GLN A 79 -18.96 -12.68 -4.46
C GLN A 79 -18.07 -11.50 -4.05
N GLY A 80 -17.64 -10.69 -5.01
CA GLY A 80 -16.92 -9.45 -4.75
C GLY A 80 -15.66 -9.62 -3.88
N ARG A 81 -15.67 -8.99 -2.69
CA ARG A 81 -14.58 -8.89 -1.71
C ARG A 81 -14.47 -10.10 -0.76
N SER A 82 -14.84 -11.30 -1.22
CA SER A 82 -14.80 -12.49 -0.34
C SER A 82 -13.37 -12.93 -0.04
N THR A 83 -13.01 -12.96 1.25
CA THR A 83 -11.69 -13.45 1.72
C THR A 83 -11.50 -14.96 1.55
N LYS A 84 -12.58 -15.71 1.24
CA LYS A 84 -12.51 -17.15 0.98
C LYS A 84 -11.83 -17.48 -0.36
N THR A 85 -11.92 -16.57 -1.33
CA THR A 85 -11.41 -16.79 -2.69
C THR A 85 -10.40 -15.75 -3.15
N LYS A 86 -10.22 -14.69 -2.35
CA LYS A 86 -9.28 -13.61 -2.62
C LYS A 86 -8.35 -13.42 -1.44
N THR A 87 -7.08 -13.18 -1.76
CA THR A 87 -6.07 -12.73 -0.80
C THR A 87 -6.28 -11.24 -0.58
N VAL A 88 -6.36 -10.81 0.67
CA VAL A 88 -6.46 -9.38 1.00
C VAL A 88 -5.09 -8.85 1.33
N VAL A 89 -4.78 -7.69 0.78
CA VAL A 89 -3.54 -6.95 1.04
C VAL A 89 -3.94 -5.58 1.56
N ILE A 90 -3.42 -5.21 2.73
CA ILE A 90 -3.47 -3.82 3.20
C ILE A 90 -2.28 -3.09 2.58
N GLY A 91 -2.56 -2.00 1.87
CA GLY A 91 -1.57 -1.04 1.42
C GLY A 91 -1.55 0.16 2.37
N MET A 92 -0.36 0.60 2.75
CA MET A 92 -0.12 1.81 3.55
C MET A 92 0.92 2.65 2.83
N ILE A 93 0.61 3.91 2.57
CA ILE A 93 1.49 4.82 1.81
C ILE A 93 1.66 6.11 2.60
N GLU A 94 2.90 6.43 2.96
CA GLU A 94 3.25 7.76 3.46
C GLU A 94 3.24 8.76 2.30
N ARG A 95 2.60 9.92 2.50
CA ARG A 95 2.59 10.99 1.49
C ARG A 95 4.01 11.45 1.17
N ASN A 96 4.39 11.36 -0.11
CA ASN A 96 5.74 11.65 -0.60
C ASN A 96 6.84 10.82 0.08
N GLY A 97 6.49 9.64 0.62
CA GLY A 97 7.40 8.81 1.39
C GLY A 97 7.34 7.36 0.97
N ASN A 98 7.52 6.49 1.96
CA ASN A 98 7.60 5.05 1.74
C ASN A 98 6.22 4.40 1.65
N ALA A 99 6.14 3.25 1.00
CA ALA A 99 4.96 2.42 0.95
C ALA A 99 5.24 1.05 1.59
N LYS A 100 4.23 0.51 2.28
CA LYS A 100 4.25 -0.84 2.84
C LYS A 100 2.98 -1.57 2.42
N ALA A 101 3.12 -2.86 2.14
CA ALA A 101 2.00 -3.73 1.81
C ALA A 101 2.09 -5.01 2.63
N GLN A 102 0.97 -5.44 3.22
CA GLN A 102 0.92 -6.64 4.06
C GLN A 102 -0.28 -7.51 3.69
N VAL A 103 -0.02 -8.80 3.46
CA VAL A 103 -1.08 -9.80 3.29
C VAL A 103 -1.76 -10.04 4.64
N ILE A 104 -3.08 -9.94 4.67
CA ILE A 104 -3.90 -10.22 5.85
C ILE A 104 -4.90 -11.34 5.58
N THR A 105 -5.17 -12.16 6.60
CA THR A 105 -6.09 -13.29 6.49
C THR A 105 -7.55 -12.90 6.64
N LYS A 106 -7.83 -11.83 7.40
CA LYS A 106 -9.18 -11.30 7.65
C LYS A 106 -9.15 -9.79 7.78
N VAL A 107 -10.14 -9.15 7.18
CA VAL A 107 -10.32 -7.70 7.26
C VAL A 107 -11.28 -7.40 8.41
N ASN A 108 -10.72 -7.09 9.57
CA ASN A 108 -11.46 -6.70 10.77
C ASN A 108 -10.65 -5.65 11.54
N SER A 109 -11.31 -4.94 12.46
CA SER A 109 -10.67 -3.86 13.23
C SER A 109 -9.40 -4.29 13.95
N LYS A 110 -9.36 -5.49 14.57
CA LYS A 110 -8.18 -5.98 15.28
C LYS A 110 -6.99 -6.22 14.36
N THR A 111 -7.22 -6.75 13.16
CA THR A 111 -6.16 -6.97 12.17
C THR A 111 -5.64 -5.64 11.64
N ILE A 112 -6.54 -4.68 11.36
CA ILE A 112 -6.17 -3.34 10.87
C ILE A 112 -5.37 -2.60 11.93
N GLU A 113 -5.82 -2.59 13.18
CA GLU A 113 -5.13 -1.97 14.32
C GLU A 113 -3.72 -2.55 14.49
N LYS A 114 -3.59 -3.87 14.49
CA LYS A 114 -2.28 -4.53 14.59
C LYS A 114 -1.36 -4.17 13.42
N SER A 115 -1.90 -4.12 12.20
CA SER A 115 -1.11 -3.76 11.02
C SER A 115 -0.64 -2.30 11.10
N ALA A 116 -1.50 -1.38 11.52
CA ALA A 116 -1.16 0.02 11.72
C ALA A 116 -0.08 0.20 12.80
N ILE A 117 -0.26 -0.38 14.00
CA ILE A 117 0.72 -0.29 15.10
C ILE A 117 2.10 -0.79 14.69
N ASN A 118 2.17 -1.87 13.92
CA ASN A 118 3.45 -2.46 13.51
C ASN A 118 4.17 -1.65 12.42
N ASN A 119 3.44 -0.83 11.66
CA ASN A 119 3.96 -0.22 10.43
C ASN A 119 3.93 1.30 10.41
N ILE A 120 3.15 1.93 11.28
CA ILE A 120 2.92 3.38 11.34
C ILE A 120 3.29 3.87 12.73
N LEU A 121 4.00 4.98 12.80
CA LEU A 121 4.34 5.63 14.06
C LEU A 121 3.07 6.16 14.74
N ILE A 122 2.85 5.76 15.99
CA ILE A 122 1.72 6.22 16.83
C ILE A 122 1.67 7.76 16.85
N GLY A 123 0.46 8.33 16.77
CA GLY A 123 0.25 9.78 16.67
C GLY A 123 0.35 10.34 15.24
N SER A 124 0.69 9.53 14.23
CA SER A 124 0.59 9.94 12.82
C SER A 124 -0.87 10.17 12.40
N THR A 125 -1.06 10.91 11.31
CA THR A 125 -2.36 11.09 10.67
C THR A 125 -2.63 9.96 9.69
N ILE A 126 -3.75 9.26 9.85
CA ILE A 126 -4.18 8.19 8.95
C ILE A 126 -5.35 8.71 8.11
N LEU A 127 -5.28 8.47 6.80
CA LEU A 127 -6.35 8.73 5.85
C LEU A 127 -6.91 7.40 5.36
N SER A 128 -8.21 7.16 5.58
CA SER A 128 -8.89 5.96 5.08
C SER A 128 -10.30 6.25 4.61
N ASP A 129 -10.93 5.24 4.01
CA ASP A 129 -12.34 5.26 3.67
C ASP A 129 -13.23 5.22 4.91
N GLU A 130 -14.50 5.60 4.77
CA GLU A 130 -15.53 5.62 5.84
C GLU A 130 -15.95 4.22 6.34
N TRP A 131 -15.17 3.18 6.06
CA TRP A 131 -15.51 1.84 6.50
C TRP A 131 -15.28 1.68 8.01
N GLY A 132 -16.33 1.23 8.71
CA GLY A 132 -16.36 1.19 10.19
C GLY A 132 -15.25 0.37 10.85
N ALA A 133 -14.56 -0.50 10.10
CA ALA A 133 -13.42 -1.25 10.63
C ALA A 133 -12.24 -0.35 11.03
N TYR A 134 -12.08 0.81 10.36
CA TYR A 134 -10.99 1.77 10.60
C TYR A 134 -11.19 2.65 11.83
N LYS A 135 -12.42 2.77 12.36
CA LYS A 135 -12.73 3.56 13.57
C LYS A 135 -11.86 3.23 14.78
N VAL A 136 -11.36 1.99 14.85
CA VAL A 136 -10.45 1.57 15.93
C VAL A 136 -9.15 2.38 15.96
N LEU A 137 -8.72 2.94 14.84
CA LEU A 137 -7.48 3.70 14.69
C LEU A 137 -7.55 5.08 15.34
N GLU A 138 -8.75 5.66 15.50
CA GLU A 138 -8.96 6.96 16.18
C GLU A 138 -8.42 6.98 17.62
N LYS A 139 -8.23 5.82 18.25
CA LYS A 139 -7.68 5.70 19.60
C LYS A 139 -6.20 6.06 19.70
N LEU A 140 -5.43 5.83 18.64
CA LEU A 140 -3.96 5.92 18.64
C LEU A 140 -3.40 6.87 17.58
N TYR A 141 -4.25 7.27 16.62
CA TYR A 141 -3.87 8.06 15.46
C TYR A 141 -4.87 9.20 15.25
N ASN A 142 -4.42 10.27 14.59
CA ASN A 142 -5.32 11.28 14.07
C ASN A 142 -5.97 10.73 12.79
N HIS A 143 -7.21 10.25 12.87
CA HIS A 143 -7.86 9.56 11.76
C HIS A 143 -8.79 10.50 11.00
N GLU A 144 -8.54 10.66 9.71
CA GLU A 144 -9.34 11.43 8.78
C GLU A 144 -9.95 10.52 7.71
N TYR A 145 -11.20 10.80 7.36
CA TYR A 145 -11.92 10.06 6.33
C TYR A 145 -11.85 10.79 4.98
N ILE A 146 -11.60 10.03 3.91
CA ILE A 146 -11.74 10.51 2.53
C ILE A 146 -13.09 10.03 2.00
N ASN A 147 -13.97 10.98 1.69
CA ASN A 147 -15.29 10.68 1.17
C ASN A 147 -15.20 10.46 -0.36
N HIS A 148 -15.44 9.22 -0.79
CA HIS A 148 -15.35 8.79 -2.19
C HIS A 148 -16.54 9.21 -3.06
N ASP A 149 -17.65 9.65 -2.48
CA ASP A 149 -18.87 9.98 -3.23
C ASP A 149 -18.79 11.36 -3.91
N LEU A 150 -17.82 12.20 -3.55
CA LEU A 150 -17.69 13.57 -4.07
C LEU A 150 -16.60 13.74 -5.14
N GLY A 151 -16.01 12.66 -5.67
CA GLY A 151 -14.97 12.74 -6.71
C GLY A 151 -13.67 13.44 -6.27
N LYS A 152 -13.47 13.61 -4.95
CA LYS A 152 -12.30 14.27 -4.37
C LYS A 152 -11.17 13.27 -4.12
N TYR A 153 -10.45 12.92 -5.18
CA TYR A 153 -9.25 12.06 -5.10
C TYR A 153 -8.02 12.76 -4.47
N ILE A 154 -8.13 14.05 -4.12
CA ILE A 154 -7.04 14.84 -3.56
C ILE A 154 -7.60 15.72 -2.45
N ARG A 155 -7.48 15.28 -1.19
CA ARG A 155 -7.45 16.22 -0.08
C ARG A 155 -5.99 16.63 0.07
N SER A 156 -5.61 17.81 -0.43
CA SER A 156 -4.39 18.45 0.03
C SER A 156 -4.54 18.58 1.54
N VAL A 157 -3.66 17.98 2.34
CA VAL A 157 -3.63 18.24 3.78
C VAL A 157 -3.33 19.73 3.88
N SER A 158 -4.35 20.55 4.09
CA SER A 158 -4.16 21.97 4.28
C SER A 158 -3.45 22.08 5.61
N ASN A 159 -2.14 22.29 5.57
CA ASN A 159 -1.35 22.59 6.75
C ASN A 159 -2.04 23.77 7.44
N LYS A 160 -2.70 23.52 8.58
CA LYS A 160 -3.48 24.54 9.29
C LYS A 160 -2.60 25.70 9.77
N TYR A 161 -1.27 25.55 9.67
CA TYR A 161 -0.26 26.55 9.97
C TYR A 161 0.05 27.54 8.83
N ASP A 162 -0.30 27.24 7.57
CA ASP A 162 0.09 28.10 6.44
C ASP A 162 -0.89 29.25 6.17
N ARG A 163 -2.13 29.15 6.68
CA ARG A 163 -3.16 30.18 6.48
C ARG A 163 -3.04 31.40 7.39
N LYS A 164 -2.08 31.41 8.33
CA LYS A 164 -1.83 32.58 9.18
C LYS A 164 -0.76 33.54 8.64
N LEU A 165 -0.05 33.17 7.56
CA LEU A 165 1.06 33.95 7.01
C LEU A 165 0.77 34.65 5.68
N LEU A 166 -0.43 34.48 5.09
CA LEU A 166 -0.80 35.06 3.78
C LEU A 166 -2.06 35.94 3.83
N GLY A 167 -2.42 36.46 5.01
CA GLY A 167 -3.61 37.30 5.21
C GLY A 167 -3.29 38.64 5.88
N GLY A 168 -2.16 39.24 5.54
CA GLY A 168 -1.74 40.53 6.12
C GLY A 168 -0.91 41.35 5.14
N VAL A 169 -1.57 41.90 4.12
CA VAL A 169 -1.38 43.26 3.59
C VAL A 169 -2.75 43.76 3.16
#